data_AF-A0A973PQA6-F1
#
_entry.id   AF-A0A973PQA6-F1
#
_cell.length_a   1.000
_cell.length_b   1.000
_cell.length_c   1.000
_cell.angle_alpha   90.00
_cell.angle_beta   90.00
_cell.angle_gamma   90.00
#
_symmetry.space_group_name_H-M   'P 1'
#
loop_
_entity.id
_entity.type
_entity.pdbx_description
1 polymer ?
#
loop_
_entity_poly.entity_id
_entity_poly.type
_entity_poly.pdbx_seq_one_letter_code
_entity_poly.pdbx_strand_id
1 'polypeptide(L)'
;MSSTDSFVHLHVHTEYSMLDGAARLKQMFKQVGDLGMPAIAITDHGNMHGAYDFYKQATGAGIKPIIGIEAYVAPELRHNKKPVLWGEPHQKRDDVSAGGYYTHMTIWARNKAGLHNLMRLSSRAYTEGFVRKWARMDADILAEHSEGLMATTGCPSGEVQTRLRLGQYDQALAAAAKFQEIFGKDNFYLEIMDHGLDIERRVRDGLTRISKELNIPPLVTNDSHYTYESDASSHDALLCIQTGKQLSDPDRFRFDGSGYYIKNADEMRAVDSSDLWAEGCRNTLLVAEKVDPAGFFEFKNLMPTFPIPEGQTEQEFFRATVWEGMARRWPEGFDEEHRKQAEYEMGVIEQMGFPSYFLVVADFIMWAKANGIAVGPGRGSAAGSLVAYAMGITDLDPLPHGLIFERFLNPERVSMPDVDIDFDDRRRADVIRYVTEKWGADKVAMIATFGTIKAKAAIKDAGRVLGYPYALGDRVSKAFPPAVMGKDIPLAGIFDKDHPRYGEAGELRKLYEEDVDVKATMDLGKGLEGLIRQTGVHAAGVIMSREVITDHIP
;
A
#
# COMPACT_ATOMS: atom_id res chain seq x y z
N MET A 1 -9.14 4.67 -32.38
CA MET A 1 -10.36 3.93 -31.96
C MET A 1 -11.35 4.94 -31.40
N SER A 2 -12.64 4.78 -31.68
CA SER A 2 -13.68 5.55 -30.98
C SER A 2 -13.56 5.28 -29.47
N SER A 3 -13.85 6.25 -28.60
CA SER A 3 -13.80 6.04 -27.14
C SER A 3 -14.72 4.89 -26.68
N THR A 4 -15.76 4.58 -27.47
CA THR A 4 -16.71 3.47 -27.24
C THR A 4 -16.13 2.07 -27.46
N ASP A 5 -15.01 1.98 -28.19
CA ASP A 5 -14.33 0.71 -28.51
C ASP A 5 -13.12 0.46 -27.59
N SER A 6 -12.91 1.30 -26.57
CA SER A 6 -11.87 1.10 -25.55
C SER A 6 -12.34 0.15 -24.42
N PHE A 7 -11.45 -0.24 -23.52
CA PHE A 7 -11.73 -1.09 -22.36
C PHE A 7 -10.93 -0.58 -21.16
N VAL A 8 -11.48 -0.72 -19.95
CA VAL A 8 -10.79 -0.36 -18.70
C VAL A 8 -10.73 -1.59 -17.80
N HIS A 9 -9.51 -1.98 -17.41
CA HIS A 9 -9.33 -3.03 -16.41
C HIS A 9 -9.68 -2.50 -15.01
N LEU A 10 -10.70 -3.09 -14.41
CA LEU A 10 -11.25 -2.69 -13.11
C LEU A 10 -10.94 -3.67 -11.97
N HIS A 11 -10.47 -4.87 -12.29
CA HIS A 11 -10.00 -5.87 -11.31
C HIS A 11 -8.54 -6.20 -11.64
N VAL A 12 -7.63 -5.62 -10.88
CA VAL A 12 -6.18 -5.57 -11.16
C VAL A 12 -5.39 -5.69 -9.87
N HIS A 13 -4.56 -6.72 -9.79
CA HIS A 13 -3.60 -6.96 -8.72
C HIS A 13 -2.24 -6.42 -9.13
N THR A 14 -1.69 -5.56 -8.27
CA THR A 14 -0.36 -4.97 -8.45
C THR A 14 0.66 -5.71 -7.59
N GLU A 15 1.92 -5.29 -7.65
CA GLU A 15 2.97 -5.76 -6.75
C GLU A 15 2.66 -5.55 -5.25
N TYR A 16 1.64 -4.77 -4.90
CA TYR A 16 1.16 -4.57 -3.52
C TYR A 16 0.19 -5.68 -3.05
N SER A 17 -0.34 -6.53 -3.94
CA SER A 17 -0.88 -7.86 -3.59
C SER A 17 0.27 -8.81 -3.28
N MET A 18 0.91 -8.61 -2.12
CA MET A 18 2.21 -9.19 -1.81
C MET A 18 2.26 -10.71 -1.99
N LEU A 19 3.27 -11.16 -2.75
CA LEU A 19 3.51 -12.56 -3.11
C LEU A 19 2.38 -13.24 -3.90
N ASP A 20 1.58 -12.45 -4.59
CA ASP A 20 0.50 -12.91 -5.45
C ASP A 20 0.45 -12.08 -6.73
N GLY A 21 0.17 -10.77 -6.62
CA GLY A 21 0.29 -9.83 -7.74
C GLY A 21 1.75 -9.57 -8.15
N ALA A 22 1.99 -9.61 -9.46
CA ALA A 22 3.28 -9.42 -10.11
C ALA A 22 3.30 -8.20 -11.06
N ALA A 23 2.18 -7.48 -11.22
CA ALA A 23 2.12 -6.28 -12.06
C ALA A 23 2.82 -5.09 -11.39
N ARG A 24 3.98 -4.71 -11.94
CA ARG A 24 4.77 -3.57 -11.47
C ARG A 24 4.18 -2.27 -12.00
N LEU A 25 4.00 -1.27 -11.14
CA LEU A 25 3.28 -0.05 -11.51
C LEU A 25 3.83 0.64 -12.76
N LYS A 26 5.15 0.82 -12.84
CA LYS A 26 5.80 1.47 -13.98
C LYS A 26 5.57 0.74 -15.31
N GLN A 27 5.65 -0.60 -15.31
CA GLN A 27 5.44 -1.41 -16.51
C GLN A 27 3.96 -1.42 -16.90
N MET A 28 3.08 -1.55 -15.91
CA MET A 28 1.64 -1.54 -16.09
C MET A 28 1.16 -0.22 -16.71
N PHE A 29 1.55 0.94 -16.17
CA PHE A 29 1.15 2.23 -16.76
C PHE A 29 1.72 2.45 -18.15
N LYS A 30 2.93 1.94 -18.44
CA LYS A 30 3.46 1.94 -19.81
C LYS A 30 2.56 1.11 -20.73
N GLN A 31 2.20 -0.11 -20.35
CA GLN A 31 1.36 -1.00 -21.14
C GLN A 31 -0.03 -0.40 -21.37
N VAL A 32 -0.67 0.13 -20.33
CA VAL A 32 -1.99 0.79 -20.43
C VAL A 32 -1.94 1.98 -21.38
N GLY A 33 -0.87 2.78 -21.32
CA GLY A 33 -0.63 3.88 -22.25
C GLY A 33 -0.41 3.42 -23.68
N ASP A 34 0.42 2.40 -23.90
CA ASP A 34 0.68 1.80 -25.22
C ASP A 34 -0.62 1.24 -25.85
N LEU A 35 -1.52 0.68 -25.03
CA LEU A 35 -2.82 0.14 -25.44
C LEU A 35 -3.91 1.22 -25.62
N GLY A 36 -3.63 2.48 -25.30
CA GLY A 36 -4.57 3.60 -25.44
C GLY A 36 -5.80 3.51 -24.54
N MET A 37 -5.66 2.89 -23.36
CA MET A 37 -6.74 2.81 -22.37
C MET A 37 -6.81 4.09 -21.54
N PRO A 38 -8.01 4.64 -21.26
CA PRO A 38 -8.15 5.93 -20.59
C PRO A 38 -7.97 5.88 -19.06
N ALA A 39 -8.12 4.69 -18.47
CA ALA A 39 -8.12 4.48 -17.03
C ALA A 39 -7.66 3.05 -16.70
N ILE A 40 -7.29 2.83 -15.45
CA ILE A 40 -7.06 1.50 -14.87
C ILE A 40 -7.29 1.54 -13.35
N ALA A 41 -7.77 0.44 -12.78
CA ALA A 41 -7.95 0.30 -11.34
C ALA A 41 -6.76 -0.36 -10.63
N ILE A 42 -6.72 -0.17 -9.32
CA ILE A 42 -5.95 -0.98 -8.35
C ILE A 42 -6.94 -1.64 -7.42
N THR A 43 -6.91 -2.96 -7.30
CA THR A 43 -7.81 -3.74 -6.44
C THR A 43 -7.01 -4.82 -5.71
N ASP A 44 -5.98 -4.39 -5.00
CA ASP A 44 -5.10 -5.34 -4.31
C ASP A 44 -5.83 -6.11 -3.19
N HIS A 45 -5.36 -7.33 -2.94
CA HIS A 45 -5.95 -8.24 -1.95
C HIS A 45 -5.89 -7.66 -0.53
N GLY A 46 -7.06 -7.29 -0.02
CA GLY A 46 -7.29 -6.93 1.39
C GLY A 46 -6.44 -5.76 1.90
N ASN A 47 -5.90 -4.91 1.02
CA ASN A 47 -5.08 -3.78 1.43
C ASN A 47 -5.13 -2.62 0.42
N MET A 48 -4.71 -1.44 0.88
CA MET A 48 -4.59 -0.22 0.06
C MET A 48 -3.15 0.32 0.04
N HIS A 49 -2.15 -0.54 0.24
CA HIS A 49 -0.76 -0.12 0.41
C HIS A 49 -0.23 0.69 -0.79
N GLY A 50 -0.63 0.29 -2.00
CA GLY A 50 -0.21 0.92 -3.25
C GLY A 50 -1.02 2.14 -3.66
N ALA A 51 -2.08 2.52 -2.94
CA ALA A 51 -3.08 3.47 -3.43
C ALA A 51 -2.50 4.84 -3.80
N TYR A 52 -1.65 5.42 -2.94
CA TYR A 52 -1.03 6.73 -3.20
C TYR A 52 0.04 6.66 -4.32
N ASP A 53 0.87 5.61 -4.31
CA ASP A 53 1.91 5.43 -5.34
C ASP A 53 1.29 5.20 -6.72
N PHE A 54 0.24 4.38 -6.79
CA PHE A 54 -0.59 4.17 -7.98
C PHE A 54 -1.22 5.48 -8.46
N TYR A 55 -1.89 6.23 -7.58
CA TYR A 55 -2.50 7.51 -7.93
C TYR A 55 -1.49 8.48 -8.53
N LYS A 56 -0.32 8.61 -7.89
CA LYS A 56 0.75 9.50 -8.34
C LYS A 56 1.31 9.08 -9.71
N GLN A 57 1.61 7.80 -9.89
CA GLN A 57 2.17 7.28 -11.14
C GLN A 57 1.16 7.31 -12.30
N ALA A 58 -0.10 6.93 -12.05
CA ALA A 58 -1.18 7.01 -13.04
C ALA A 58 -1.38 8.46 -13.54
N THR A 59 -1.51 9.40 -12.59
CA THR A 59 -1.68 10.83 -12.90
C THR A 59 -0.48 11.36 -13.69
N GLY A 60 0.75 11.00 -13.30
CA GLY A 60 1.96 11.36 -14.03
C GLY A 60 2.05 10.77 -15.45
N ALA A 61 1.39 9.64 -15.69
CA ALA A 61 1.28 9.00 -17.00
C ALA A 61 0.07 9.51 -17.83
N GLY A 62 -0.76 10.41 -17.29
CA GLY A 62 -1.97 10.89 -17.96
C GLY A 62 -3.10 9.83 -18.02
N ILE A 63 -3.04 8.81 -17.16
CA ILE A 63 -4.04 7.74 -17.05
C ILE A 63 -4.91 8.02 -15.83
N LYS A 64 -6.24 7.93 -15.96
CA LYS A 64 -7.16 8.15 -14.84
C LYS A 64 -7.03 7.02 -13.80
N PRO A 65 -6.64 7.31 -12.54
CA PRO A 65 -6.58 6.29 -11.50
C PRO A 65 -7.97 5.94 -10.96
N ILE A 66 -8.25 4.65 -10.80
CA ILE A 66 -9.42 4.15 -10.08
C ILE A 66 -8.91 3.41 -8.83
N ILE A 67 -9.09 4.00 -7.65
CA ILE A 67 -8.58 3.42 -6.40
C ILE A 67 -9.61 2.45 -5.83
N GLY A 68 -9.19 1.22 -5.54
CA GLY A 68 -10.04 0.17 -5.01
C GLY A 68 -9.29 -0.80 -4.10
N ILE A 69 -9.97 -1.90 -3.80
CA ILE A 69 -9.50 -3.01 -2.99
C ILE A 69 -10.28 -4.25 -3.42
N GLU A 70 -9.62 -5.40 -3.51
CA GLU A 70 -10.36 -6.68 -3.48
C GLU A 70 -10.43 -7.13 -2.02
N ALA A 71 -11.55 -6.82 -1.39
CA ALA A 71 -11.76 -7.04 0.04
C ALA A 71 -11.92 -8.53 0.34
N TYR A 72 -11.28 -8.99 1.41
CA TYR A 72 -11.67 -10.24 2.04
C TYR A 72 -12.94 -9.98 2.88
N VAL A 73 -14.03 -10.66 2.57
CA VAL A 73 -15.29 -10.56 3.29
C VAL A 73 -15.48 -11.81 4.13
N ALA A 74 -15.69 -11.66 5.43
CA ALA A 74 -15.93 -12.78 6.33
C ALA A 74 -17.27 -13.46 5.96
N PRO A 75 -17.35 -14.81 6.03
CA PRO A 75 -18.58 -15.55 5.72
C PRO A 75 -19.72 -15.29 6.72
N GLU A 76 -19.39 -14.70 7.88
CA GLU A 76 -20.31 -14.23 8.92
C GLU A 76 -19.77 -12.87 9.42
N LEU A 77 -19.70 -12.65 10.74
CA LEU A 77 -19.11 -11.45 11.33
C LEU A 77 -17.58 -11.48 11.27
N ARG A 78 -16.94 -10.33 11.03
CA ARG A 78 -15.46 -10.20 10.95
C ARG A 78 -14.76 -10.62 12.24
N HIS A 79 -15.44 -10.49 13.39
CA HIS A 79 -14.95 -10.91 14.70
C HIS A 79 -14.94 -12.44 14.88
N ASN A 80 -15.69 -13.20 14.06
CA ASN A 80 -15.64 -14.66 14.11
C ASN A 80 -14.32 -15.15 13.47
N LYS A 81 -13.40 -15.62 14.32
CA LYS A 81 -12.09 -16.13 13.90
C LYS A 81 -12.08 -17.63 13.58
N LYS A 82 -13.22 -18.32 13.71
CA LYS A 82 -13.35 -19.74 13.36
C LYS A 82 -13.68 -19.90 11.87
N PRO A 83 -13.22 -20.99 11.23
CA PRO A 83 -13.61 -21.28 9.86
C PRO A 83 -15.11 -21.59 9.78
N VAL A 84 -15.76 -21.07 8.74
CA VAL A 84 -17.17 -21.33 8.41
C VAL A 84 -17.23 -21.83 6.97
N LEU A 85 -17.84 -23.00 6.79
CA LEU A 85 -18.07 -23.63 5.49
C LEU A 85 -19.56 -23.61 5.18
N TRP A 86 -19.90 -23.47 3.91
CA TRP A 86 -21.28 -23.39 3.44
C TRP A 86 -21.75 -24.65 2.73
N GLY A 87 -20.82 -25.46 2.23
CA GLY A 87 -21.08 -26.68 1.47
C GLY A 87 -20.89 -27.95 2.27
N GLU A 88 -21.11 -29.08 1.59
CA GLU A 88 -20.84 -30.41 2.12
C GLU A 88 -19.33 -30.76 2.03
N PRO A 89 -18.83 -31.74 2.81
CA PRO A 89 -17.39 -32.08 2.82
C PRO A 89 -16.77 -32.40 1.45
N HIS A 90 -17.56 -32.93 0.51
CA HIS A 90 -17.10 -33.25 -0.85
C HIS A 90 -16.98 -32.02 -1.76
N GLN A 91 -17.60 -30.89 -1.39
CA GLN A 91 -17.59 -29.61 -2.11
C GLN A 91 -16.51 -28.66 -1.60
N LYS A 92 -15.61 -29.11 -0.71
CA LYS A 92 -14.58 -28.28 -0.06
C LYS A 92 -13.75 -27.41 -1.03
N ARG A 93 -13.56 -27.84 -2.28
CA ARG A 93 -12.81 -27.06 -3.30
C ARG A 93 -13.60 -25.87 -3.86
N ASP A 94 -14.93 -25.93 -3.81
CA ASP A 94 -15.83 -24.88 -4.31
C ASP A 94 -16.28 -23.89 -3.22
N ASP A 95 -16.08 -24.26 -1.95
CA ASP A 95 -16.57 -23.58 -0.75
C ASP A 95 -15.73 -22.34 -0.39
N VAL A 96 -16.09 -21.68 0.72
CA VAL A 96 -15.45 -20.47 1.27
C VAL A 96 -13.93 -20.60 1.30
N SER A 97 -13.26 -19.61 0.71
CA SER A 97 -11.82 -19.58 0.47
C SER A 97 -10.99 -19.72 1.75
N ALA A 98 -9.75 -20.18 1.54
CA ALA A 98 -8.78 -20.46 2.59
C ALA A 98 -9.25 -21.48 3.65
N GLY A 99 -10.26 -22.30 3.34
CA GLY A 99 -10.83 -23.28 4.26
C GLY A 99 -11.80 -22.64 5.26
N GLY A 100 -12.63 -21.71 4.80
CA GLY A 100 -13.71 -21.13 5.58
C GLY A 100 -13.45 -19.76 6.20
N TYR A 101 -12.44 -19.01 5.74
CA TYR A 101 -12.10 -17.73 6.39
C TYR A 101 -12.70 -16.51 5.70
N TYR A 102 -12.83 -16.51 4.38
CA TYR A 102 -13.31 -15.35 3.64
C TYR A 102 -13.80 -15.71 2.24
N THR A 103 -14.52 -14.78 1.64
CA THR A 103 -14.77 -14.66 0.20
C THR A 103 -14.18 -13.34 -0.31
N HIS A 104 -14.14 -13.13 -1.62
CA HIS A 104 -13.65 -11.89 -2.23
C HIS A 104 -14.78 -10.93 -2.60
N MET A 105 -14.46 -9.63 -2.66
CA MET A 105 -15.34 -8.60 -3.22
C MET A 105 -14.52 -7.45 -3.80
N THR A 106 -14.76 -7.12 -5.07
CA THR A 106 -14.12 -6.01 -5.75
C THR A 106 -14.85 -4.71 -5.39
N ILE A 107 -14.13 -3.71 -4.87
CA ILE A 107 -14.70 -2.42 -4.44
C ILE A 107 -13.84 -1.27 -4.94
N TRP A 108 -14.46 -0.19 -5.40
CA TRP A 108 -13.81 1.04 -5.86
C TRP A 108 -14.35 2.29 -5.17
N ALA A 109 -13.48 3.26 -4.96
CA ALA A 109 -13.86 4.62 -4.62
C ALA A 109 -14.35 5.37 -5.87
N ARG A 110 -15.63 5.77 -5.85
CA ARG A 110 -16.21 6.63 -6.90
C ARG A 110 -15.80 8.09 -6.75
N ASN A 111 -15.50 8.54 -5.54
CA ASN A 111 -15.14 9.93 -5.25
C ASN A 111 -14.34 10.03 -3.93
N LYS A 112 -14.00 11.26 -3.52
CA LYS A 112 -13.20 11.54 -2.32
C LYS A 112 -13.78 10.88 -1.06
N ALA A 113 -15.11 10.96 -0.86
CA ALA A 113 -15.78 10.32 0.28
C ALA A 113 -15.58 8.79 0.25
N GLY A 114 -15.73 8.17 -0.93
CA GLY A 114 -15.44 6.75 -1.14
C GLY A 114 -13.99 6.37 -0.83
N LEU A 115 -13.02 7.20 -1.20
CA LEU A 115 -11.61 6.95 -0.89
C LEU A 115 -11.37 6.91 0.62
N HIS A 116 -11.91 7.90 1.36
CA HIS A 116 -11.82 7.93 2.82
C HIS A 116 -12.55 6.74 3.47
N ASN A 117 -13.69 6.32 2.92
CA ASN A 117 -14.40 5.14 3.40
C ASN A 117 -13.63 3.84 3.13
N LEU A 118 -12.98 3.70 1.98
CA LEU A 118 -12.07 2.57 1.72
C LEU A 118 -10.91 2.53 2.71
N MET A 119 -10.31 3.69 3.04
CA MET A 119 -9.24 3.77 4.04
C MET A 119 -9.72 3.23 5.39
N ARG A 120 -10.87 3.73 5.89
CA ARG A 120 -11.48 3.23 7.14
C ARG A 120 -11.79 1.75 7.10
N LEU A 121 -12.38 1.27 6.01
CA LEU A 121 -12.71 -0.15 5.82
C LEU A 121 -11.45 -1.03 5.85
N SER A 122 -10.39 -0.62 5.14
CA SER A 122 -9.10 -1.31 5.13
C SER A 122 -8.49 -1.33 6.54
N SER A 123 -8.45 -0.18 7.24
CA SER A 123 -7.92 -0.11 8.60
C SER A 123 -8.70 -1.02 9.56
N ARG A 124 -10.03 -0.98 9.53
CA ARG A 124 -10.91 -1.81 10.38
C ARG A 124 -10.78 -3.30 10.05
N ALA A 125 -10.56 -3.65 8.79
CA ALA A 125 -10.28 -5.04 8.41
C ALA A 125 -9.01 -5.58 9.10
N TYR A 126 -7.97 -4.75 9.26
CA TYR A 126 -6.73 -5.09 9.96
C TYR A 126 -6.87 -5.05 11.50
N THR A 127 -7.56 -4.07 12.07
CA THR A 127 -7.65 -3.91 13.52
C THR A 127 -8.72 -4.79 14.16
N GLU A 128 -9.82 -5.07 13.46
CA GLU A 128 -10.98 -5.77 14.00
C GLU A 128 -11.20 -7.17 13.40
N GLY A 129 -10.92 -7.33 12.10
CA GLY A 129 -11.26 -8.52 11.31
C GLY A 129 -10.10 -9.46 11.00
N PHE A 130 -8.89 -9.14 11.44
CA PHE A 130 -7.67 -9.86 11.08
C PHE A 130 -7.63 -11.27 11.66
N VAL A 131 -7.49 -12.27 10.77
CA VAL A 131 -7.37 -13.68 11.12
C VAL A 131 -6.27 -14.34 10.30
N ARG A 132 -5.35 -15.04 10.98
CA ARG A 132 -4.12 -15.60 10.42
C ARG A 132 -3.26 -14.55 9.70
N LYS A 133 -3.57 -14.28 8.43
CA LYS A 133 -2.89 -13.30 7.57
C LYS A 133 -3.86 -12.41 6.76
N TRP A 134 -5.17 -12.58 6.94
CA TRP A 134 -6.18 -11.90 6.13
C TRP A 134 -6.91 -10.87 6.98
N ALA A 135 -6.88 -9.62 6.52
CA ALA A 135 -7.68 -8.51 7.04
C ALA A 135 -9.07 -8.58 6.41
N ARG A 136 -10.11 -8.85 7.21
CA ARG A 136 -11.46 -9.12 6.69
C ARG A 136 -12.46 -8.04 7.07
N MET A 137 -13.30 -7.66 6.11
CA MET A 137 -14.51 -6.88 6.32
C MET A 137 -15.70 -7.81 6.57
N ASP A 138 -16.85 -7.25 6.92
CA ASP A 138 -18.15 -7.93 6.90
C ASP A 138 -19.23 -6.99 6.36
N ALA A 139 -20.44 -7.51 6.16
CA ALA A 139 -21.55 -6.73 5.62
C ALA A 139 -21.91 -5.51 6.49
N ASP A 140 -21.71 -5.58 7.80
CA ASP A 140 -22.05 -4.50 8.73
C ASP A 140 -21.18 -3.27 8.48
N ILE A 141 -19.85 -3.44 8.46
CA ILE A 141 -18.96 -2.28 8.24
C ILE A 141 -19.02 -1.78 6.80
N LEU A 142 -19.32 -2.66 5.84
CA LEU A 142 -19.57 -2.27 4.46
C LEU A 142 -20.82 -1.40 4.35
N ALA A 143 -21.89 -1.73 5.08
CA ALA A 143 -23.10 -0.90 5.15
C ALA A 143 -22.84 0.45 5.82
N GLU A 144 -22.04 0.49 6.89
CA GLU A 144 -21.66 1.72 7.59
C GLU A 144 -20.86 2.70 6.71
N HIS A 145 -20.07 2.18 5.77
CA HIS A 145 -19.11 2.96 4.97
C HIS A 145 -19.33 2.83 3.45
N SER A 146 -20.53 2.50 2.98
CA SER A 146 -20.80 2.32 1.53
C SER A 146 -20.88 3.61 0.72
N GLU A 147 -21.01 4.77 1.38
CA GLU A 147 -21.12 6.05 0.69
C GLU A 147 -19.91 6.30 -0.21
N GLY A 148 -20.18 6.64 -1.47
CA GLY A 148 -19.13 6.93 -2.45
C GLY A 148 -18.39 5.70 -2.96
N LEU A 149 -18.81 4.48 -2.60
CA LEU A 149 -18.27 3.23 -3.11
C LEU A 149 -19.08 2.67 -4.28
N MET A 150 -18.40 1.91 -5.11
CA MET A 150 -18.99 0.98 -6.08
C MET A 150 -18.41 -0.41 -5.83
N ALA A 151 -19.17 -1.47 -6.08
CA ALA A 151 -18.72 -2.83 -5.84
C ALA A 151 -19.30 -3.82 -6.85
N THR A 152 -18.81 -5.06 -6.80
CA THR A 152 -19.28 -6.14 -7.67
C THR A 152 -19.71 -7.37 -6.89
N THR A 153 -20.29 -8.33 -7.62
CA THR A 153 -20.49 -9.71 -7.14
C THR A 153 -19.20 -10.51 -6.90
N GLY A 154 -18.05 -9.99 -7.35
CA GLY A 154 -16.71 -10.57 -7.15
C GLY A 154 -16.30 -11.62 -8.18
N CYS A 155 -15.02 -12.03 -8.08
CA CYS A 155 -14.40 -13.13 -8.81
C CYS A 155 -14.99 -14.50 -8.41
N PRO A 156 -14.48 -15.63 -8.94
CA PRO A 156 -14.91 -16.96 -8.50
C PRO A 156 -14.84 -17.15 -6.98
N SER A 157 -13.87 -16.57 -6.28
CA SER A 157 -13.77 -16.61 -4.80
C SER A 157 -14.79 -15.71 -4.07
N GLY A 158 -15.66 -14.99 -4.79
CA GLY A 158 -16.71 -14.16 -4.21
C GLY A 158 -17.91 -14.94 -3.67
N GLU A 159 -18.69 -14.32 -2.76
CA GLU A 159 -19.83 -14.95 -2.08
C GLU A 159 -20.87 -15.48 -3.07
N VAL A 160 -21.26 -14.67 -4.06
CA VAL A 160 -22.29 -15.02 -5.05
C VAL A 160 -21.87 -16.24 -5.87
N GLN A 161 -20.66 -16.24 -6.43
CA GLN A 161 -20.18 -17.34 -7.26
C GLN A 161 -19.94 -18.62 -6.44
N THR A 162 -19.44 -18.48 -5.21
CA THR A 162 -19.29 -19.61 -4.27
C THR A 162 -20.63 -20.29 -4.03
N ARG A 163 -21.68 -19.52 -3.70
CA ARG A 163 -23.05 -20.06 -3.52
C ARG A 163 -23.58 -20.74 -4.78
N LEU A 164 -23.35 -20.17 -5.97
CA LEU A 164 -23.74 -20.80 -7.24
C LEU A 164 -23.04 -22.15 -7.45
N ARG A 165 -21.73 -22.25 -7.19
CA ARG A 165 -21.00 -23.53 -7.30
C ARG A 165 -21.47 -24.57 -6.30
N LEU A 166 -21.89 -24.13 -5.11
CA LEU A 166 -22.49 -25.02 -4.11
C LEU A 166 -23.91 -25.47 -4.43
N GLY A 167 -24.53 -24.98 -5.51
CA GLY A 167 -25.92 -25.29 -5.89
C GLY A 167 -26.96 -24.52 -5.09
N GLN A 168 -26.55 -23.46 -4.40
CA GLN A 168 -27.34 -22.69 -3.44
C GLN A 168 -27.85 -21.40 -4.08
N TYR A 169 -28.68 -21.52 -5.12
CA TYR A 169 -29.11 -20.39 -5.94
C TYR A 169 -29.83 -19.29 -5.12
N ASP A 170 -30.75 -19.68 -4.24
CA ASP A 170 -31.51 -18.72 -3.44
C ASP A 170 -30.59 -17.92 -2.50
N GLN A 171 -29.54 -18.55 -1.96
CA GLN A 171 -28.52 -17.89 -1.15
C GLN A 171 -27.63 -16.97 -2.00
N ALA A 172 -27.30 -17.37 -3.23
CA ALA A 172 -26.56 -16.51 -4.17
C ALA A 172 -27.35 -15.25 -4.53
N LEU A 173 -28.65 -15.40 -4.81
CA LEU A 173 -29.57 -14.30 -5.11
C LEU A 173 -29.73 -13.38 -3.89
N ALA A 174 -29.90 -13.94 -2.69
CA ALA A 174 -30.00 -13.18 -1.45
C ALA A 174 -28.70 -12.41 -1.15
N ALA A 175 -27.53 -13.01 -1.38
CA ALA A 175 -26.25 -12.34 -1.21
C ALA A 175 -26.08 -11.17 -2.19
N ALA A 176 -26.41 -11.36 -3.46
CA ALA A 176 -26.38 -10.30 -4.47
C ALA A 176 -27.35 -9.15 -4.13
N ALA A 177 -28.57 -9.48 -3.66
CA ALA A 177 -29.55 -8.48 -3.23
C ALA A 177 -29.07 -7.69 -2.00
N LYS A 178 -28.51 -8.37 -1.00
CA LYS A 178 -27.91 -7.76 0.21
C LYS A 178 -26.84 -6.72 -0.15
N PHE A 179 -25.89 -7.08 -1.02
CA PHE A 179 -24.84 -6.14 -1.40
C PHE A 179 -25.35 -5.05 -2.36
N GLN A 180 -26.31 -5.34 -3.24
CA GLN A 180 -26.97 -4.30 -4.04
C GLN A 180 -27.69 -3.28 -3.15
N GLU A 181 -28.29 -3.70 -2.03
CA GLU A 181 -28.90 -2.79 -1.05
C GLU A 181 -27.84 -1.92 -0.37
N ILE A 182 -26.72 -2.52 0.06
CA ILE A 182 -25.62 -1.81 0.73
C ILE A 182 -25.01 -0.71 -0.16
N PHE A 183 -24.65 -1.04 -1.41
CA PHE A 183 -23.97 -0.11 -2.31
C PHE A 183 -24.94 0.75 -3.13
N GLY A 184 -26.19 0.30 -3.27
CA GLY A 184 -27.21 0.91 -4.12
C GLY A 184 -27.20 0.36 -5.54
N LYS A 185 -28.38 0.37 -6.18
CA LYS A 185 -28.62 -0.19 -7.52
C LYS A 185 -27.71 0.37 -8.61
N ASP A 186 -27.31 1.64 -8.50
CA ASP A 186 -26.49 2.32 -9.50
C ASP A 186 -24.98 2.11 -9.32
N ASN A 187 -24.57 1.42 -8.25
CA ASN A 187 -23.17 1.26 -7.84
C ASN A 187 -22.77 -0.20 -7.60
N PHE A 188 -23.68 -1.16 -7.86
CA PHE A 188 -23.42 -2.59 -7.72
C PHE A 188 -23.52 -3.28 -9.08
N TYR A 189 -22.49 -4.04 -9.44
CA TYR A 189 -22.34 -4.64 -10.77
C TYR A 189 -22.17 -6.16 -10.70
N LEU A 190 -22.65 -6.85 -11.72
CA LEU A 190 -22.48 -8.29 -11.87
C LEU A 190 -21.16 -8.54 -12.57
N GLU A 191 -20.14 -8.92 -11.82
CA GLU A 191 -18.82 -9.18 -12.36
C GLU A 191 -18.76 -10.53 -13.07
N ILE A 192 -18.24 -10.52 -14.29
CA ILE A 192 -18.13 -11.67 -15.17
C ILE A 192 -16.70 -11.74 -15.70
N MET A 193 -16.11 -12.93 -15.61
CA MET A 193 -14.76 -13.25 -16.05
C MET A 193 -14.79 -14.51 -16.93
N ASP A 194 -13.81 -14.66 -17.80
CA ASP A 194 -13.61 -15.88 -18.59
C ASP A 194 -12.13 -16.04 -18.97
N HIS A 195 -11.51 -17.04 -18.35
CA HIS A 195 -10.16 -17.54 -18.61
C HIS A 195 -10.22 -18.94 -19.25
N GLY A 196 -11.39 -19.37 -19.72
CA GLY A 196 -11.64 -20.69 -20.29
C GLY A 196 -11.87 -21.78 -19.25
N LEU A 197 -12.08 -21.43 -17.98
CA LEU A 197 -12.10 -22.39 -16.86
C LEU A 197 -13.51 -22.92 -16.56
N ASP A 198 -13.59 -24.19 -16.15
CA ASP A 198 -14.85 -24.82 -15.75
C ASP A 198 -15.51 -24.11 -14.56
N ILE A 199 -14.70 -23.62 -13.61
CA ILE A 199 -15.15 -22.91 -12.41
C ILE A 199 -15.96 -21.63 -12.74
N GLU A 200 -15.66 -21.00 -13.88
CA GLU A 200 -16.31 -19.79 -14.37
C GLU A 200 -17.52 -20.13 -15.27
N ARG A 201 -17.36 -21.13 -16.14
CA ARG A 201 -18.43 -21.57 -17.05
C ARG A 201 -19.66 -22.07 -16.29
N ARG A 202 -19.46 -22.86 -15.23
CA ARG A 202 -20.56 -23.45 -14.45
C ARG A 202 -21.43 -22.45 -13.69
N VAL A 203 -20.96 -21.22 -13.46
CA VAL A 203 -21.72 -20.18 -12.76
C VAL A 203 -22.34 -19.15 -13.70
N ARG A 204 -21.98 -19.13 -15.00
CA ARG A 204 -22.40 -18.12 -15.98
C ARG A 204 -23.91 -18.00 -16.12
N ASP A 205 -24.62 -19.13 -16.21
CA ASP A 205 -26.08 -19.14 -16.32
C ASP A 205 -26.75 -18.60 -15.05
N GLY A 206 -26.23 -18.98 -13.87
CA GLY A 206 -26.69 -18.49 -12.57
C GLY A 206 -26.48 -16.98 -12.42
N LEU A 207 -25.31 -16.48 -12.78
CA LEU A 207 -25.00 -15.04 -12.80
C LEU A 207 -25.92 -14.30 -13.76
N THR A 208 -26.13 -14.80 -14.97
CA THR A 208 -27.04 -14.20 -15.96
C THR A 208 -28.48 -14.12 -15.43
N ARG A 209 -28.92 -15.16 -14.72
CA ARG A 209 -30.24 -15.18 -14.09
C ARG A 209 -30.34 -14.14 -12.96
N ILE A 210 -29.33 -14.05 -12.09
CA ILE A 210 -29.26 -13.02 -11.03
C ILE A 210 -29.26 -11.61 -11.62
N SER A 211 -28.51 -11.37 -12.70
CA SER A 211 -28.50 -10.10 -13.46
C SER A 211 -29.92 -9.63 -13.77
N LYS A 212 -30.72 -10.53 -14.35
CA LYS A 212 -32.08 -10.25 -14.82
C LYS A 212 -33.07 -10.08 -13.68
N GLU A 213 -32.99 -10.94 -12.65
CA GLU A 213 -33.92 -10.90 -11.52
C GLU A 213 -33.73 -9.65 -10.65
N LEU A 214 -32.48 -9.20 -10.47
CA LEU A 214 -32.14 -8.03 -9.64
C LEU A 214 -31.87 -6.75 -10.44
N ASN A 215 -31.92 -6.82 -11.78
CA ASN A 215 -31.53 -5.75 -12.71
C ASN A 215 -30.12 -5.20 -12.40
N ILE A 216 -29.17 -6.10 -12.13
CA ILE A 216 -27.77 -5.74 -11.88
C ILE A 216 -27.04 -5.67 -13.24
N PRO A 217 -26.45 -4.53 -13.62
CA PRO A 217 -25.72 -4.40 -14.88
C PRO A 217 -24.47 -5.31 -14.90
N PRO A 218 -24.19 -6.00 -16.01
CA PRO A 218 -22.97 -6.80 -16.15
C PRO A 218 -21.73 -5.92 -16.19
N LEU A 219 -20.60 -6.45 -15.76
CA LEU A 219 -19.31 -5.80 -15.84
C LEU A 219 -18.24 -6.85 -16.11
N VAL A 220 -17.53 -6.70 -17.22
CA VAL A 220 -16.45 -7.63 -17.59
C VAL A 220 -15.15 -7.17 -16.95
N THR A 221 -14.46 -8.09 -16.30
CA THR A 221 -13.12 -7.88 -15.74
C THR A 221 -12.22 -9.08 -16.08
N ASN A 222 -10.91 -8.96 -15.84
CA ASN A 222 -9.93 -9.99 -16.21
C ASN A 222 -9.01 -10.39 -15.05
N ASP A 223 -9.29 -9.91 -13.84
CA ASP A 223 -8.55 -10.26 -12.62
C ASP A 223 -7.02 -10.33 -12.84
N SER A 224 -6.44 -9.27 -13.39
CA SER A 224 -5.08 -9.34 -13.91
C SER A 224 -4.07 -9.36 -12.77
N HIS A 225 -3.15 -10.31 -12.78
CA HIS A 225 -2.10 -10.47 -11.78
C HIS A 225 -0.71 -10.09 -12.30
N TYR A 226 -0.54 -9.88 -13.60
CA TYR A 226 0.73 -9.48 -14.21
C TYR A 226 0.52 -8.57 -15.42
N THR A 227 1.58 -7.90 -15.88
CA THR A 227 1.44 -6.87 -16.93
C THR A 227 1.31 -7.50 -18.31
N TYR A 228 2.22 -8.42 -18.65
CA TYR A 228 2.32 -9.03 -19.97
C TYR A 228 2.02 -10.52 -19.90
N GLU A 229 1.49 -11.11 -20.97
CA GLU A 229 1.24 -12.57 -21.01
C GLU A 229 2.51 -13.39 -20.72
N SER A 230 3.68 -12.91 -21.17
CA SER A 230 4.99 -13.54 -20.94
C SER A 230 5.38 -13.67 -19.47
N ASP A 231 4.77 -12.87 -18.59
CA ASP A 231 5.07 -12.83 -17.15
C ASP A 231 4.45 -14.01 -16.39
N ALA A 232 3.57 -14.79 -17.03
CA ALA A 232 2.84 -15.90 -16.40
C ALA A 232 3.75 -16.92 -15.69
N SER A 233 4.92 -17.22 -16.27
CA SER A 233 5.90 -18.13 -15.65
C SER A 233 6.55 -17.56 -14.39
N SER A 234 6.81 -16.25 -14.37
CA SER A 234 7.35 -15.56 -13.19
C SER A 234 6.30 -15.44 -12.09
N HIS A 235 5.03 -15.26 -12.47
CA HIS A 235 3.90 -15.28 -11.54
C HIS A 235 3.72 -16.65 -10.88
N ASP A 236 3.74 -17.76 -11.63
CA ASP A 236 3.68 -19.13 -11.05
C ASP A 236 4.82 -19.36 -10.03
N ALA A 237 6.02 -18.88 -10.33
CA ALA A 237 7.13 -18.93 -9.39
C ALA A 237 6.93 -18.05 -8.14
N LEU A 238 6.29 -16.89 -8.27
CA LEU A 238 5.92 -16.03 -7.15
C LEU A 238 4.95 -16.75 -6.20
N LEU A 239 3.93 -17.42 -6.74
CA LEU A 239 2.99 -18.23 -5.96
C LEU A 239 3.68 -19.40 -5.25
N CYS A 240 4.68 -20.01 -5.89
CA CYS A 240 5.54 -21.02 -5.25
C CYS A 240 6.33 -20.45 -4.07
N ILE A 241 6.85 -19.22 -4.18
CA ILE A 241 7.53 -18.53 -3.07
C ILE A 241 6.57 -18.36 -1.89
N GLN A 242 5.35 -17.90 -2.17
CA GLN A 242 4.30 -17.66 -1.19
C GLN A 242 3.90 -18.93 -0.43
N THR A 243 3.75 -20.04 -1.16
CA THR A 243 3.28 -21.31 -0.61
C THR A 243 4.40 -22.22 -0.10
N GLY A 244 5.66 -21.87 -0.38
CA GLY A 244 6.82 -22.67 0.00
C GLY A 244 6.95 -23.98 -0.80
N LYS A 245 6.35 -24.04 -1.99
CA LYS A 245 6.36 -25.22 -2.87
C LYS A 245 7.35 -25.06 -4.03
N GLN A 246 7.64 -26.16 -4.72
CA GLN A 246 8.45 -26.18 -5.94
C GLN A 246 7.57 -26.17 -7.19
N LEU A 247 8.09 -25.70 -8.32
CA LEU A 247 7.39 -25.75 -9.62
C LEU A 247 7.11 -27.18 -10.09
N SER A 248 7.90 -28.14 -9.63
CA SER A 248 7.72 -29.57 -9.89
C SER A 248 6.58 -30.20 -9.09
N ASP A 249 6.10 -29.56 -8.02
CA ASP A 249 4.98 -30.04 -7.22
C ASP A 249 3.67 -29.88 -8.03
N PRO A 250 2.96 -30.99 -8.34
CA PRO A 250 1.72 -30.94 -9.10
C PRO A 250 0.55 -30.37 -8.28
N ASP A 251 0.62 -30.44 -6.95
CA ASP A 251 -0.41 -29.96 -6.02
C ASP A 251 -0.11 -28.53 -5.53
N ARG A 252 0.78 -27.80 -6.22
CA ARG A 252 1.06 -26.40 -5.88
C ARG A 252 -0.13 -25.50 -6.22
N PHE A 253 -0.21 -24.38 -5.53
CA PHE A 253 -1.11 -23.31 -5.92
C PHE A 253 -0.55 -22.65 -7.19
N ARG A 254 -1.35 -22.64 -8.25
CA ARG A 254 -1.05 -22.01 -9.53
C ARG A 254 -2.35 -21.59 -10.20
N PHE A 255 -2.23 -20.66 -11.14
CA PHE A 255 -3.33 -20.28 -12.00
C PHE A 255 -3.34 -21.19 -13.24
N ASP A 256 -4.52 -21.50 -13.75
CA ASP A 256 -4.67 -22.28 -14.98
C ASP A 256 -4.63 -21.35 -16.20
N GLY A 257 -3.74 -21.61 -17.14
CA GLY A 257 -3.55 -20.80 -18.35
C GLY A 257 -2.66 -19.56 -18.15
N SER A 258 -2.62 -18.68 -19.15
CA SER A 258 -1.81 -17.45 -19.17
C SER A 258 -2.65 -16.16 -19.15
N GLY A 259 -3.97 -16.26 -19.04
CA GLY A 259 -4.92 -15.18 -19.36
C GLY A 259 -4.99 -13.98 -18.40
N TYR A 260 -4.25 -13.95 -17.29
CA TYR A 260 -4.36 -12.97 -16.20
C TYR A 260 -3.44 -11.74 -16.39
N TYR A 261 -3.31 -11.26 -17.62
CA TYR A 261 -2.53 -10.06 -17.96
C TYR A 261 -3.41 -8.87 -18.33
N ILE A 262 -2.79 -7.70 -18.56
CA ILE A 262 -3.47 -6.53 -19.11
C ILE A 262 -3.73 -6.74 -20.61
N LYS A 263 -4.82 -7.45 -20.92
CA LYS A 263 -5.33 -7.68 -22.28
C LYS A 263 -5.72 -6.37 -22.95
N ASN A 264 -5.51 -6.27 -24.25
CA ASN A 264 -6.03 -5.15 -25.04
C ASN A 264 -7.56 -5.24 -25.21
N ALA A 265 -8.15 -4.17 -25.73
CA ALA A 265 -9.59 -4.03 -25.82
C ALA A 265 -10.25 -5.00 -26.82
N ASP A 266 -9.52 -5.39 -27.87
CA ASP A 266 -9.99 -6.37 -28.88
C ASP A 266 -9.93 -7.79 -28.31
N GLU A 267 -8.85 -8.14 -27.60
CA GLU A 267 -8.72 -9.40 -26.88
C GLU A 267 -9.87 -9.59 -25.90
N MET A 268 -10.17 -8.59 -25.06
CA MET A 268 -11.27 -8.65 -24.10
C MET A 268 -12.62 -8.85 -24.78
N ARG A 269 -12.89 -8.17 -25.90
CA ARG A 269 -14.15 -8.31 -26.64
C ARG A 269 -14.27 -9.64 -27.39
N ALA A 270 -13.16 -10.23 -27.80
CA ALA A 270 -13.15 -11.48 -28.55
C ALA A 270 -13.41 -12.73 -27.69
N VAL A 271 -13.36 -12.60 -26.36
CA VAL A 271 -13.55 -13.72 -25.42
C VAL A 271 -14.93 -14.37 -25.57
N ASP A 272 -16.00 -13.57 -25.62
CA ASP A 272 -17.39 -14.04 -25.70
C ASP A 272 -18.24 -13.06 -26.51
N SER A 273 -19.04 -13.57 -27.44
CA SER A 273 -19.85 -12.78 -28.37
C SER A 273 -21.28 -12.52 -27.90
N SER A 274 -21.63 -12.91 -26.67
CA SER A 274 -22.95 -12.68 -26.09
C SER A 274 -23.22 -11.20 -25.81
N ASP A 275 -24.50 -10.81 -25.83
CA ASP A 275 -24.91 -9.45 -25.49
C ASP A 275 -24.51 -9.04 -24.07
N LEU A 276 -24.55 -10.00 -23.12
CA LEU A 276 -24.16 -9.80 -21.72
C LEU A 276 -22.68 -9.41 -21.61
N TRP A 277 -21.80 -10.10 -22.34
CA TRP A 277 -20.37 -9.81 -22.37
C TRP A 277 -20.10 -8.47 -23.06
N ALA A 278 -20.71 -8.25 -24.24
CA ALA A 278 -20.57 -7.01 -24.99
C ALA A 278 -21.03 -5.79 -24.17
N GLU A 279 -22.12 -5.91 -23.40
CA GLU A 279 -22.57 -4.91 -22.46
C GLU A 279 -21.58 -4.72 -21.30
N GLY A 280 -21.13 -5.80 -20.67
CA GLY A 280 -20.17 -5.75 -19.58
C GLY A 280 -18.85 -5.09 -19.97
N CYS A 281 -18.36 -5.29 -21.20
CA CYS A 281 -17.21 -4.57 -21.74
C CYS A 281 -17.46 -3.06 -21.85
N ARG A 282 -18.64 -2.63 -22.34
CA ARG A 282 -19.00 -1.21 -22.42
C ARG A 282 -19.14 -0.58 -21.03
N ASN A 283 -19.69 -1.32 -20.08
CA ASN A 283 -19.91 -0.86 -18.71
C ASN A 283 -18.59 -0.55 -17.98
N THR A 284 -17.45 -1.11 -18.40
CA THR A 284 -16.13 -0.74 -17.86
C THR A 284 -15.81 0.75 -18.02
N LEU A 285 -16.17 1.31 -19.18
CA LEU A 285 -15.98 2.73 -19.47
C LEU A 285 -16.95 3.60 -18.66
N LEU A 286 -18.19 3.13 -18.44
CA LEU A 286 -19.18 3.83 -17.61
C LEU A 286 -18.76 3.89 -16.14
N VAL A 287 -18.21 2.80 -15.61
CA VAL A 287 -17.63 2.79 -14.26
C VAL A 287 -16.46 3.76 -14.18
N ALA A 288 -15.55 3.72 -15.16
CA ALA A 288 -14.42 4.64 -15.22
C ALA A 288 -14.88 6.11 -15.31
N GLU A 289 -15.95 6.41 -16.05
CA GLU A 289 -16.53 7.75 -16.15
C GLU A 289 -17.10 8.23 -14.81
N LYS A 290 -17.81 7.36 -14.09
CA LYS A 290 -18.40 7.66 -12.77
C LYS A 290 -17.38 8.02 -11.69
N VAL A 291 -16.13 7.57 -11.82
CA VAL A 291 -15.07 7.89 -10.86
C VAL A 291 -14.66 9.36 -10.99
N ASP A 292 -14.70 10.11 -9.91
CA ASP A 292 -14.15 11.46 -9.83
C ASP A 292 -12.91 11.46 -8.92
N PRO A 293 -11.69 11.51 -9.49
CA PRO A 293 -10.46 11.55 -8.71
C PRO A 293 -10.18 12.95 -8.12
N ALA A 294 -11.04 13.96 -8.37
CA ALA A 294 -10.84 15.28 -7.80
C ALA A 294 -10.77 15.23 -6.27
N GLY A 295 -9.72 15.86 -5.72
CA GLY A 295 -9.48 15.91 -4.28
C GLY A 295 -8.91 14.62 -3.68
N PHE A 296 -8.61 13.59 -4.48
CA PHE A 296 -7.89 12.41 -3.99
C PHE A 296 -6.49 12.83 -3.52
N PHE A 297 -6.13 12.43 -2.30
CA PHE A 297 -4.83 12.72 -1.69
C PHE A 297 -4.44 14.20 -1.74
N GLU A 298 -5.42 15.09 -1.70
CA GLU A 298 -5.21 16.53 -1.61
C GLU A 298 -4.36 16.87 -0.39
N PHE A 299 -3.37 17.73 -0.57
CA PHE A 299 -2.49 18.11 0.52
C PHE A 299 -3.28 18.85 1.61
N LYS A 300 -3.19 18.35 2.84
CA LYS A 300 -3.74 19.00 4.04
C LYS A 300 -2.66 19.02 5.11
N ASN A 301 -2.42 20.17 5.71
CA ASN A 301 -1.55 20.26 6.87
C ASN A 301 -2.28 19.71 8.11
N LEU A 302 -1.92 18.49 8.51
CA LEU A 302 -2.51 17.78 9.65
C LEU A 302 -1.58 17.75 10.87
N MET A 303 -0.67 18.72 10.97
CA MET A 303 0.24 18.84 12.11
C MET A 303 -0.54 18.87 13.44
N PRO A 304 -0.13 18.08 14.44
CA PRO A 304 -0.75 18.09 15.77
C PRO A 304 -0.79 19.51 16.35
N THR A 305 -1.90 19.87 16.97
CA THR A 305 -2.07 21.16 17.63
C THR A 305 -1.80 21.01 19.11
N PHE A 306 -0.84 21.78 19.64
CA PHE A 306 -0.51 21.71 21.06
C PHE A 306 -1.67 22.27 21.91
N PRO A 307 -2.05 21.62 23.02
CA PRO A 307 -3.08 22.15 23.90
C PRO A 307 -2.58 23.39 24.62
N ILE A 308 -3.08 24.56 24.20
CA ILE A 308 -2.72 25.86 24.80
C ILE A 308 -3.60 26.12 26.04
N PRO A 309 -3.02 26.58 27.17
CA PRO A 309 -3.79 26.97 28.35
C PRO A 309 -4.86 28.02 28.05
N GLU A 310 -5.98 27.96 28.77
CA GLU A 310 -7.07 28.92 28.61
C GLU A 310 -6.60 30.37 28.84
N GLY A 311 -6.99 31.27 27.95
CA GLY A 311 -6.63 32.69 28.02
C GLY A 311 -5.27 33.05 27.39
N GLN A 312 -4.56 32.10 26.78
CA GLN A 312 -3.34 32.36 26.01
C GLN A 312 -3.52 32.02 24.54
N THR A 313 -2.81 32.74 23.67
CA THR A 313 -2.61 32.37 22.27
C THR A 313 -1.45 31.37 22.14
N GLU A 314 -1.41 30.65 21.02
CA GLU A 314 -0.30 29.74 20.71
C GLU A 314 1.05 30.47 20.72
N GLN A 315 1.09 31.67 20.14
CA GLN A 315 2.30 32.49 20.06
C GLN A 315 2.77 32.96 21.44
N GLU A 316 1.85 33.38 22.31
CA GLU A 316 2.19 33.79 23.69
C GLU A 316 2.77 32.62 24.48
N PHE A 317 2.12 31.46 24.42
CA PHE A 317 2.58 30.26 25.13
C PHE A 317 3.92 29.75 24.59
N PHE A 318 4.08 29.74 23.26
CA PHE A 318 5.34 29.39 22.61
C PHE A 318 6.48 30.32 23.03
N ARG A 319 6.30 31.63 22.92
CA ARG A 319 7.31 32.62 23.35
C ARG A 319 7.66 32.47 24.83
N ALA A 320 6.66 32.30 25.69
CA ALA A 320 6.88 32.09 27.13
C ALA A 320 7.74 30.84 27.37
N THR A 321 7.41 29.73 26.71
CA THR A 321 8.16 28.47 26.81
C THR A 321 9.61 28.62 26.35
N VAL A 322 9.86 29.36 25.26
CA VAL A 322 11.22 29.64 24.79
C VAL A 322 11.99 30.45 25.83
N TRP A 323 11.39 31.51 26.37
CA TRP A 323 12.07 32.37 27.37
C TRP A 323 12.34 31.66 28.70
N GLU A 324 11.42 30.79 29.15
CA GLU A 324 11.65 29.89 30.28
C GLU A 324 12.82 28.93 29.98
N GLY A 325 12.88 28.41 28.76
CA GLY A 325 13.99 27.61 28.25
C GLY A 325 15.34 28.34 28.28
N MET A 326 15.37 29.59 27.79
CA MET A 326 16.55 30.47 27.83
C MET A 326 17.02 30.69 29.27
N ALA A 327 16.11 31.03 30.19
CA ALA A 327 16.45 31.23 31.61
C ALA A 327 17.00 29.95 32.26
N ARG A 328 16.51 28.77 31.87
CA ARG A 328 17.02 27.47 32.34
C ARG A 328 18.41 27.15 31.80
N ARG A 329 18.70 27.48 30.54
CA ARG A 329 20.01 27.25 29.89
C ARG A 329 21.09 28.21 30.42
N TRP A 330 20.71 29.44 30.72
CA TRP A 330 21.58 30.50 31.23
C TRP A 330 21.03 31.10 32.53
N PRO A 331 21.18 30.41 33.68
CA PRO A 331 20.65 30.87 34.97
C PRO A 331 21.30 32.17 35.47
N GLU A 332 22.51 32.48 35.01
CA GLU A 332 23.23 33.73 35.32
C GLU A 332 22.91 34.87 34.33
N GLY A 333 22.04 34.61 33.35
CA GLY A 333 21.72 35.52 32.25
C GLY A 333 22.44 35.18 30.94
N PHE A 334 21.87 35.64 29.83
CA PHE A 334 22.39 35.51 28.48
C PHE A 334 22.67 36.90 27.89
N ASP A 335 23.59 36.98 26.92
CA ASP A 335 23.95 38.26 26.30
C ASP A 335 22.93 38.74 25.24
N GLU A 336 23.19 39.93 24.71
CA GLU A 336 22.32 40.57 23.72
C GLU A 336 22.29 39.84 22.37
N GLU A 337 23.35 39.09 22.02
CA GLU A 337 23.41 38.31 20.79
C GLU A 337 22.45 37.13 20.87
N HIS A 338 22.48 36.38 21.97
CA HIS A 338 21.54 35.29 22.24
C HIS A 338 20.10 35.77 22.28
N ARG A 339 19.85 36.92 22.93
CA ARG A 339 18.51 37.52 22.99
C ARG A 339 17.97 37.82 21.58
N LYS A 340 18.75 38.53 20.76
CA LYS A 340 18.35 38.91 19.40
C LYS A 340 18.15 37.70 18.50
N GLN A 341 19.03 36.70 18.61
CA GLN A 341 18.89 35.46 17.85
C GLN A 341 17.60 34.73 18.23
N ALA A 342 17.29 34.61 19.52
CA ALA A 342 16.05 33.96 19.97
C ALA A 342 14.80 34.73 19.46
N GLU A 343 14.79 36.06 19.56
CA GLU A 343 13.69 36.90 19.04
C GLU A 343 13.52 36.75 17.53
N TYR A 344 14.62 36.72 16.76
CA TYR A 344 14.60 36.49 15.32
C TYR A 344 14.02 35.12 14.96
N GLU A 345 14.55 34.05 15.56
CA GLU A 345 14.09 32.69 15.30
C GLU A 345 12.61 32.48 15.66
N MET A 346 12.17 32.98 16.83
CA MET A 346 10.76 32.93 17.22
C MET A 346 9.87 33.65 16.20
N GLY A 347 10.30 34.81 15.69
CA GLY A 347 9.58 35.53 14.65
C GLY A 347 9.42 34.73 13.35
N VAL A 348 10.48 34.06 12.90
CA VAL A 348 10.44 33.21 11.69
C VAL A 348 9.54 31.99 11.91
N ILE A 349 9.65 31.31 13.05
CA ILE A 349 8.84 30.12 13.38
C ILE A 349 7.34 30.47 13.41
N GLU A 350 6.98 31.61 13.99
CA GLU A 350 5.60 32.11 14.00
C GLU A 350 5.11 32.49 12.61
N GLN A 351 5.92 33.21 11.83
CA GLN A 351 5.57 33.58 10.45
C GLN A 351 5.29 32.35 9.58
N MET A 352 6.00 31.24 9.82
CA MET A 352 5.82 29.98 9.10
C MET A 352 4.69 29.10 9.64
N GLY A 353 4.13 29.42 10.81
CA GLY A 353 3.05 28.65 11.44
C GLY A 353 3.53 27.32 12.06
N PHE A 354 4.76 27.27 12.57
CA PHE A 354 5.33 26.11 13.26
C PHE A 354 5.42 26.17 14.81
N PRO A 355 4.83 27.11 15.58
CA PRO A 355 4.91 27.07 17.04
C PRO A 355 4.44 25.74 17.68
N SER A 356 3.27 25.21 17.28
CA SER A 356 2.79 23.90 17.75
C SER A 356 3.76 22.76 17.49
N TYR A 357 4.46 22.76 16.35
CA TYR A 357 5.45 21.74 16.03
C TYR A 357 6.57 21.70 17.09
N PHE A 358 7.15 22.86 17.41
CA PHE A 358 8.20 22.96 18.41
C PHE A 358 7.71 22.58 19.80
N LEU A 359 6.48 22.99 20.16
CA LEU A 359 5.88 22.64 21.45
C LEU A 359 5.67 21.12 21.58
N VAL A 360 5.12 20.47 20.54
CA VAL A 360 4.92 19.01 20.50
C VAL A 360 6.25 18.28 20.62
N VAL A 361 7.25 18.70 19.85
CA VAL A 361 8.59 18.08 19.84
C VAL A 361 9.29 18.26 21.19
N ALA A 362 9.29 19.47 21.74
CA ALA A 362 9.87 19.76 23.04
C ALA A 362 9.20 18.94 24.15
N ASP A 363 7.89 18.77 24.10
CA ASP A 363 7.13 18.07 25.14
C ASP A 363 7.57 16.62 25.35
N PHE A 364 7.62 15.79 24.31
CA PHE A 364 8.01 14.39 24.49
C PHE A 364 9.51 14.23 24.74
N ILE A 365 10.35 15.16 24.26
CA ILE A 365 11.79 15.18 24.61
C ILE A 365 11.98 15.50 26.09
N MET A 366 11.31 16.54 26.58
CA MET A 366 11.41 16.97 27.97
C MET A 366 10.81 15.94 28.92
N TRP A 367 9.71 15.30 28.52
CA TRP A 367 9.18 14.13 29.23
C TRP A 367 10.20 12.99 29.30
N ALA A 368 10.85 12.65 28.18
CA ALA A 368 11.85 11.59 28.15
C ALA A 368 13.02 11.90 29.11
N LYS A 369 13.56 13.13 29.05
CA LYS A 369 14.61 13.60 29.96
C LYS A 369 14.19 13.52 31.42
N ALA A 370 12.98 13.96 31.75
CA ALA A 370 12.43 13.91 33.11
C ALA A 370 12.21 12.48 33.64
N ASN A 371 12.04 11.50 32.74
CA ASN A 371 11.84 10.09 33.08
C ASN A 371 13.12 9.24 32.95
N GLY A 372 14.29 9.90 32.94
CA GLY A 372 15.60 9.24 32.93
C GLY A 372 15.89 8.50 31.62
N ILE A 373 15.25 8.88 30.51
CA ILE A 373 15.55 8.36 29.18
C ILE A 373 16.60 9.26 28.55
N ALA A 374 17.73 8.69 28.17
CA ALA A 374 18.77 9.45 27.48
C ALA A 374 18.27 9.90 26.10
N VAL A 375 18.47 11.18 25.81
CA VAL A 375 18.19 11.82 24.52
C VAL A 375 19.50 12.32 23.95
N GLY A 376 19.72 12.10 22.66
CA GLY A 376 20.90 12.62 21.97
C GLY A 376 20.92 14.15 21.95
N PRO A 377 22.08 14.79 21.71
CA PRO A 377 22.21 16.25 21.72
C PRO A 377 21.52 16.96 20.55
N GLY A 378 20.83 16.22 19.68
CA GLY A 378 20.24 16.70 18.42
C GLY A 378 21.09 16.29 17.22
N ARG A 379 20.43 16.01 16.08
CA ARG A 379 21.09 15.71 14.80
C ARG A 379 20.47 16.51 13.66
N GLY A 380 21.16 16.55 12.52
CA GLY A 380 20.69 17.27 11.34
C GLY A 380 20.71 18.79 11.53
N SER A 381 19.84 19.50 10.81
CA SER A 381 19.81 20.95 10.81
C SER A 381 19.21 21.56 12.07
N ALA A 382 18.39 20.82 12.83
CA ALA A 382 17.75 21.30 14.06
C ALA A 382 18.75 21.85 15.10
N ALA A 383 19.99 21.34 15.11
CA ALA A 383 21.07 21.81 15.97
C ALA A 383 21.49 23.27 15.72
N GLY A 384 21.11 23.86 14.58
CA GLY A 384 21.39 25.27 14.26
C GLY A 384 20.38 26.26 14.85
N SER A 385 19.37 25.82 15.60
CA SER A 385 18.35 26.70 16.19
C SER A 385 18.59 26.93 17.69
N LEU A 386 18.70 28.20 18.06
CA LEU A 386 18.77 28.63 19.45
C LEU A 386 17.45 28.36 20.17
N VAL A 387 16.31 28.50 19.48
CA VAL A 387 14.99 28.14 20.00
C VAL A 387 14.91 26.65 20.32
N ALA A 388 15.39 25.78 19.42
CA ALA A 388 15.44 24.34 19.68
C ALA A 388 16.31 24.01 20.91
N TYR A 389 17.46 24.69 21.05
CA TYR A 389 18.32 24.53 22.23
C TYR A 389 17.62 24.99 23.52
N ALA A 390 17.02 26.18 23.52
CA ALA A 390 16.29 26.75 24.66
C ALA A 390 15.16 25.82 25.14
N MET A 391 14.36 25.31 24.20
CA MET A 391 13.24 24.41 24.50
C MET A 391 13.68 22.99 24.91
N GLY A 392 14.98 22.67 24.83
CA GLY A 392 15.49 21.36 25.21
C GLY A 392 15.45 20.31 24.10
N ILE A 393 15.08 20.71 22.87
CA ILE A 393 15.01 19.83 21.69
C ILE A 393 16.42 19.37 21.30
N THR A 394 17.38 20.29 21.34
CA THR A 394 18.81 20.01 21.16
C THR A 394 19.56 20.35 22.45
N ASP A 395 20.79 19.87 22.62
CA ASP A 395 21.64 20.14 23.79
C ASP A 395 22.98 20.80 23.43
N LEU A 396 23.05 21.41 22.25
CA LEU A 396 24.19 22.20 21.81
C LEU A 396 23.75 23.64 21.52
N ASP A 397 24.44 24.60 22.14
CA ASP A 397 24.27 26.03 21.86
C ASP A 397 24.82 26.33 20.45
N PRO A 398 24.01 26.81 19.49
CA PRO A 398 24.46 26.97 18.11
C PRO A 398 25.46 28.11 17.90
N LEU A 399 25.42 29.18 18.71
CA LEU A 399 26.16 30.41 18.45
C LEU A 399 27.68 30.24 18.57
N PRO A 400 28.23 29.65 19.67
CA PRO A 400 29.68 29.43 19.79
C PRO A 400 30.26 28.50 18.71
N HIS A 401 29.39 27.69 18.08
CA HIS A 401 29.76 26.70 17.09
C HIS A 401 29.54 27.17 15.64
N GLY A 402 29.05 28.40 15.44
CA GLY A 402 28.77 28.96 14.12
C GLY A 402 27.72 28.18 13.33
N LEU A 403 26.77 27.55 14.04
CA LEU A 403 25.65 26.86 13.39
C LEU A 403 24.59 27.88 12.99
N ILE A 404 23.97 27.65 11.83
CA ILE A 404 23.15 28.65 11.13
C ILE A 404 21.68 28.22 11.15
N PHE A 405 20.80 29.07 11.68
CA PHE A 405 19.37 28.82 11.78
C PHE A 405 18.70 28.66 10.41
N GLU A 406 19.11 29.43 9.41
CA GLU A 406 18.53 29.44 8.06
C GLU A 406 18.79 28.14 7.29
N ARG A 407 19.77 27.34 7.74
CA ARG A 407 19.98 25.97 7.25
C ARG A 407 18.88 25.02 7.74
N PHE A 408 18.25 25.34 8.86
CA PHE A 408 17.12 24.60 9.41
C PHE A 408 15.78 25.12 8.88
N LEU A 409 15.52 26.42 9.06
CA LEU A 409 14.31 27.08 8.58
C LEU A 409 14.68 28.29 7.74
N ASN A 410 14.52 28.16 6.42
CA ASN A 410 14.81 29.24 5.49
C ASN A 410 13.60 30.19 5.39
N PRO A 411 13.69 31.45 5.82
CA PRO A 411 12.57 32.40 5.81
C PRO A 411 12.00 32.67 4.41
N GLU A 412 12.78 32.48 3.35
CA GLU A 412 12.34 32.69 1.96
C GLU A 412 11.58 31.48 1.37
N ARG A 413 11.61 30.32 2.06
CA ARG A 413 10.97 29.10 1.60
C ARG A 413 10.24 28.41 2.75
N VAL A 414 8.91 28.51 2.73
CA VAL A 414 8.05 27.75 3.66
C VAL A 414 8.12 26.27 3.29
N SER A 415 8.90 25.51 4.05
CA SER A 415 8.93 24.05 4.03
C SER A 415 8.85 23.53 5.45
N MET A 416 8.20 22.38 5.64
CA MET A 416 8.09 21.75 6.94
C MET A 416 9.49 21.41 7.48
N PRO A 417 9.83 21.81 8.72
CA PRO A 417 11.09 21.43 9.34
C PRO A 417 11.11 19.93 9.63
N ASP A 418 12.30 19.34 9.53
CA ASP A 418 12.53 17.95 9.89
C ASP A 418 13.40 17.90 11.16
N VAL A 419 12.84 17.40 12.27
CA VAL A 419 13.53 17.26 13.56
C VAL A 419 13.60 15.79 13.92
N ASP A 420 14.72 15.19 13.56
CA ASP A 420 15.06 13.84 13.97
C ASP A 420 15.64 13.82 15.38
N ILE A 421 15.19 12.86 16.19
CA ILE A 421 15.58 12.77 17.60
C ILE A 421 16.07 11.36 17.91
N ASP A 422 17.22 11.29 18.57
CA ASP A 422 17.82 10.03 19.01
C ASP A 422 17.47 9.78 20.49
N PHE A 423 16.99 8.57 20.79
CA PHE A 423 16.70 8.11 22.14
C PHE A 423 17.52 6.85 22.47
N ASP A 424 17.67 6.53 23.75
CA ASP A 424 18.12 5.20 24.17
C ASP A 424 17.23 4.13 23.53
N ASP A 425 17.82 3.29 22.69
CA ASP A 425 17.15 2.22 21.93
C ASP A 425 16.26 1.34 22.84
N ARG A 426 16.72 1.07 24.06
CA ARG A 426 16.03 0.21 25.04
C ARG A 426 14.75 0.85 25.59
N ARG A 427 14.65 2.18 25.54
CA ARG A 427 13.57 2.97 26.18
C ARG A 427 12.76 3.77 25.16
N ARG A 428 13.11 3.73 23.86
CA ARG A 428 12.39 4.43 22.79
C ARG A 428 10.90 4.09 22.74
N ALA A 429 10.55 2.83 22.99
CA ALA A 429 9.16 2.39 23.04
C ALA A 429 8.34 3.12 24.12
N ASP A 430 8.96 3.58 25.20
CA ASP A 430 8.29 4.34 26.25
C ASP A 430 7.92 5.75 25.78
N VAL A 431 8.78 6.38 24.98
CA VAL A 431 8.50 7.69 24.37
C VAL A 431 7.35 7.59 23.38
N ILE A 432 7.37 6.56 22.52
CA ILE A 432 6.27 6.30 21.57
C ILE A 432 4.96 6.06 22.33
N ARG A 433 5.00 5.29 23.42
CA ARG A 433 3.83 5.04 24.27
C ARG A 433 3.30 6.34 24.89
N TYR A 434 4.18 7.18 25.45
CA TYR A 434 3.80 8.50 25.97
C TYR A 434 3.12 9.37 24.91
N VAL A 435 3.71 9.44 23.71
CA VAL A 435 3.14 10.19 22.59
C VAL A 435 1.76 9.63 22.22
N THR A 436 1.63 8.31 22.16
CA THR A 436 0.36 7.64 21.83
C THR A 436 -0.72 7.91 22.87
N GLU A 437 -0.39 7.83 24.17
CA GLU A 437 -1.32 8.07 25.28
C GLU A 437 -1.73 9.54 25.37
N LYS A 438 -0.80 10.47 25.15
CA LYS A 438 -1.06 11.91 25.24
C LYS A 438 -1.84 12.46 24.04
N TRP A 439 -1.49 12.03 22.83
CA TRP A 439 -2.03 12.61 21.60
C TRP A 439 -3.20 11.81 21.00
N GLY A 440 -3.41 10.58 21.46
CA GLY A 440 -4.49 9.70 21.01
C GLY A 440 -3.98 8.52 20.18
N ALA A 441 -4.40 7.31 20.53
CA ALA A 441 -4.00 6.08 19.83
C ALA A 441 -4.51 6.00 18.38
N ASP A 442 -5.56 6.75 18.06
CA ASP A 442 -6.14 6.94 16.75
C ASP A 442 -5.42 8.01 15.90
N LYS A 443 -4.47 8.73 16.49
CA LYS A 443 -3.74 9.86 15.89
C LYS A 443 -2.23 9.66 15.83
N VAL A 444 -1.72 8.53 16.32
CA VAL A 444 -0.30 8.18 16.33
C VAL A 444 -0.12 6.79 15.73
N ALA A 445 0.75 6.66 14.74
CA ALA A 445 1.05 5.37 14.11
C ALA A 445 2.51 5.29 13.67
N MET A 446 3.04 4.08 13.58
CA MET A 446 4.37 3.87 12.98
C MET A 446 4.27 3.87 11.46
N ILE A 447 5.29 4.39 10.77
CA ILE A 447 5.39 4.33 9.31
C ILE A 447 5.64 2.88 8.87
N ALA A 448 4.92 2.39 7.86
CA ALA A 448 5.18 1.09 7.27
C ALA A 448 6.40 1.12 6.34
N THR A 449 7.10 -0.01 6.21
CA THR A 449 8.12 -0.24 5.17
C THR A 449 7.72 -1.40 4.28
N PHE A 450 8.12 -1.34 3.01
CA PHE A 450 7.88 -2.41 2.04
C PHE A 450 9.19 -3.10 1.70
N GLY A 451 9.32 -4.37 2.08
CA GLY A 451 10.49 -5.18 1.79
C GLY A 451 10.44 -5.68 0.35
N THR A 452 11.27 -5.13 -0.54
CA THR A 452 11.37 -5.61 -1.93
C THR A 452 12.38 -6.74 -2.10
N ILE A 453 12.09 -7.66 -3.01
CA ILE A 453 12.97 -8.80 -3.33
C ILE A 453 14.23 -8.26 -4.04
N LYS A 454 15.38 -8.28 -3.35
CA LYS A 454 16.67 -7.86 -3.92
C LYS A 454 17.29 -8.93 -4.81
N ALA A 455 18.20 -8.54 -5.72
CA ALA A 455 18.88 -9.43 -6.68
C ALA A 455 19.29 -10.80 -6.10
N LYS A 456 20.11 -10.81 -5.04
CA LYS A 456 20.59 -12.06 -4.40
C LYS A 456 19.45 -12.89 -3.82
N ALA A 457 18.45 -12.24 -3.22
CA ALA A 457 17.28 -12.95 -2.69
C ALA A 457 16.43 -13.56 -3.81
N ALA A 458 16.24 -12.84 -4.92
CA ALA A 458 15.55 -13.34 -6.10
C ALA A 458 16.21 -14.60 -6.66
N ILE A 459 17.55 -14.63 -6.76
CA ILE A 459 18.31 -15.81 -7.18
C ILE A 459 18.10 -16.99 -6.22
N LYS A 460 18.18 -16.77 -4.91
CA LYS A 460 17.99 -17.83 -3.92
C LYS A 460 16.58 -18.40 -3.96
N ASP A 461 15.57 -17.54 -4.11
CA ASP A 461 14.18 -17.98 -4.22
C ASP A 461 13.89 -18.69 -5.54
N ALA A 462 14.39 -18.18 -6.67
CA ALA A 462 14.29 -18.85 -7.96
C ALA A 462 14.90 -20.25 -7.90
N GLY A 463 16.10 -20.39 -7.34
CA GLY A 463 16.78 -21.68 -7.20
C GLY A 463 15.98 -22.65 -6.30
N ARG A 464 15.42 -22.15 -5.19
CA ARG A 464 14.55 -22.94 -4.30
C ARG A 464 13.30 -23.45 -5.00
N VAL A 465 12.64 -22.59 -5.76
CA VAL A 465 11.38 -22.91 -6.46
C VAL A 465 11.60 -23.86 -7.64
N LEU A 466 12.76 -23.76 -8.31
CA LEU A 466 13.20 -24.70 -9.35
C LEU A 466 13.65 -26.06 -8.78
N GLY A 467 13.78 -26.19 -7.45
CA GLY A 467 14.21 -27.42 -6.79
C GLY A 467 15.73 -27.63 -6.79
N TYR A 468 16.52 -26.60 -7.11
CA TYR A 468 17.98 -26.71 -7.10
C TYR A 468 18.55 -26.70 -5.67
N PRO A 469 19.73 -27.31 -5.45
CA PRO A 469 20.39 -27.29 -4.15
C PRO A 469 20.70 -25.85 -3.69
N TYR A 470 20.60 -25.60 -2.38
CA TYR A 470 20.95 -24.30 -1.78
C TYR A 470 22.36 -23.82 -2.20
N ALA A 471 23.30 -24.75 -2.38
CA ALA A 471 24.65 -24.49 -2.84
C ALA A 471 24.71 -23.74 -4.19
N LEU A 472 23.76 -23.97 -5.10
CA LEU A 472 23.70 -23.26 -6.38
C LEU A 472 23.39 -21.77 -6.16
N GLY A 473 22.32 -21.47 -5.40
CA GLY A 473 21.93 -20.10 -5.09
C GLY A 473 23.01 -19.35 -4.29
N ASP A 474 23.70 -20.04 -3.37
CA ASP A 474 24.82 -19.48 -2.60
C ASP A 474 26.04 -19.19 -3.48
N ARG A 475 26.40 -20.11 -4.39
CA ARG A 475 27.48 -19.91 -5.37
C ARG A 475 27.23 -18.69 -6.24
N VAL A 476 26.02 -18.58 -6.82
CA VAL A 476 25.66 -17.41 -7.66
C VAL A 476 25.65 -16.14 -6.83
N SER A 477 25.11 -16.17 -5.60
CA SER A 477 25.08 -14.99 -4.71
C SER A 477 26.48 -14.48 -4.35
N LYS A 478 27.48 -15.36 -4.23
CA LYS A 478 28.88 -15.01 -3.93
C LYS A 478 29.62 -14.42 -5.13
N ALA A 479 29.21 -14.74 -6.35
CA ALA A 479 29.76 -14.16 -7.58
C ALA A 479 29.30 -12.71 -7.84
N PHE A 480 28.36 -12.18 -7.05
CA PHE A 480 27.98 -10.78 -7.14
C PHE A 480 29.13 -9.87 -6.72
N PRO A 481 29.35 -8.75 -7.43
CA PRO A 481 30.31 -7.76 -7.01
C PRO A 481 29.92 -7.16 -5.64
N PRO A 482 30.88 -6.61 -4.88
CA PRO A 482 30.59 -5.95 -3.61
C PRO A 482 29.48 -4.91 -3.72
N ALA A 483 28.62 -4.83 -2.71
CA ALA A 483 27.54 -3.83 -2.70
C ALA A 483 28.12 -2.41 -2.58
N VAL A 484 27.57 -1.46 -3.33
CA VAL A 484 27.91 -0.03 -3.22
C VAL A 484 26.82 0.64 -2.40
N MET A 485 27.19 1.23 -1.25
CA MET A 485 26.23 1.83 -0.30
C MET A 485 25.10 0.86 0.09
N GLY A 486 25.43 -0.43 0.28
CA GLY A 486 24.46 -1.47 0.64
C GLY A 486 23.55 -1.91 -0.51
N LYS A 487 23.82 -1.51 -1.76
CA LYS A 487 23.05 -1.93 -2.95
C LYS A 487 23.88 -2.85 -3.86
N ASP A 488 23.36 -4.04 -4.10
CA ASP A 488 23.87 -4.96 -5.13
C ASP A 488 23.58 -4.42 -6.54
N ILE A 489 24.29 -4.93 -7.54
CA ILE A 489 23.93 -4.70 -8.96
C ILE A 489 22.57 -5.37 -9.25
N PRO A 490 21.62 -4.69 -9.92
CA PRO A 490 20.35 -5.32 -10.31
C PRO A 490 20.57 -6.42 -11.35
N LEU A 491 19.69 -7.42 -11.42
CA LEU A 491 19.83 -8.55 -12.35
C LEU A 491 19.83 -8.11 -13.81
N ALA A 492 19.00 -7.13 -14.16
CA ALA A 492 19.01 -6.54 -15.50
C ALA A 492 20.35 -5.84 -15.82
N GLY A 493 20.96 -5.17 -14.83
CA GLY A 493 22.23 -4.46 -14.97
C GLY A 493 23.44 -5.36 -15.21
N ILE A 494 23.35 -6.66 -14.92
CA ILE A 494 24.40 -7.65 -15.21
C ILE A 494 24.63 -7.77 -16.73
N PHE A 495 23.55 -7.63 -17.52
CA PHE A 495 23.56 -7.84 -18.98
C PHE A 495 23.49 -6.55 -19.79
N ASP A 496 23.17 -5.43 -19.14
CA ASP A 496 23.12 -4.11 -19.76
C ASP A 496 24.53 -3.50 -19.88
N LYS A 497 25.02 -3.34 -21.11
CA LYS A 497 26.35 -2.79 -21.41
C LYS A 497 26.51 -1.32 -21.00
N ASP A 498 25.41 -0.58 -20.95
CA ASP A 498 25.41 0.84 -20.59
C ASP A 498 25.32 1.04 -19.07
N HIS A 499 25.09 -0.03 -18.30
CA HIS A 499 25.04 0.04 -16.85
C HIS A 499 26.43 0.36 -16.26
N PRO A 500 26.57 1.34 -15.34
CA PRO A 500 27.87 1.77 -14.82
C PRO A 500 28.70 0.65 -14.19
N ARG A 501 28.03 -0.38 -13.68
CA ARG A 501 28.65 -1.53 -13.00
C ARG A 501 28.78 -2.77 -13.90
N TYR A 502 28.49 -2.66 -15.19
CA TYR A 502 28.56 -3.78 -16.13
C TYR A 502 29.93 -4.48 -16.12
N GLY A 503 31.01 -3.71 -16.05
CA GLY A 503 32.38 -4.24 -16.02
C GLY A 503 32.67 -5.17 -14.84
N GLU A 504 32.03 -4.94 -13.69
CA GLU A 504 32.24 -5.71 -12.46
C GLU A 504 31.53 -7.08 -12.47
N ALA A 505 30.50 -7.26 -13.30
CA ALA A 505 29.64 -8.45 -13.28
C ALA A 505 30.09 -9.58 -14.25
N GLY A 506 31.37 -9.59 -14.64
CA GLY A 506 31.92 -10.55 -15.61
C GLY A 506 31.82 -12.02 -15.16
N GLU A 507 32.06 -12.30 -13.89
CA GLU A 507 31.95 -13.65 -13.32
C GLU A 507 30.51 -14.19 -13.38
N LEU A 508 29.52 -13.35 -13.06
CA LEU A 508 28.10 -13.72 -13.16
C LEU A 508 27.69 -14.03 -14.60
N ARG A 509 28.14 -13.23 -15.57
CA ARG A 509 27.88 -13.51 -16.99
C ARG A 509 28.52 -14.82 -17.44
N LYS A 510 29.74 -15.10 -17.01
CA LYS A 510 30.41 -16.37 -17.31
C LYS A 510 29.62 -17.57 -16.74
N LEU A 511 29.21 -17.50 -15.47
CA LEU A 511 28.38 -18.54 -14.85
C LEU A 511 27.04 -18.73 -15.59
N TYR A 512 26.42 -17.63 -16.03
CA TYR A 512 25.19 -17.66 -16.81
C TYR A 512 25.35 -18.33 -18.19
N GLU A 513 26.51 -18.17 -18.84
CA GLU A 513 26.80 -18.78 -20.14
C GLU A 513 27.20 -20.25 -20.04
N GLU A 514 27.91 -20.64 -18.96
CA GLU A 514 28.48 -21.98 -18.79
C GLU A 514 27.52 -22.99 -18.12
N ASP A 515 26.57 -22.53 -17.29
CA ASP A 515 25.75 -23.38 -16.43
C ASP A 515 24.25 -23.16 -16.67
N VAL A 516 23.58 -24.21 -17.16
CA VAL A 516 22.16 -24.18 -17.52
C VAL A 516 21.23 -23.93 -16.32
N ASP A 517 21.60 -24.41 -15.13
CA ASP A 517 20.80 -24.25 -13.91
C ASP A 517 20.95 -22.82 -13.37
N VAL A 518 22.15 -22.25 -13.48
CA VAL A 518 22.40 -20.83 -13.17
C VAL A 518 21.61 -19.94 -14.12
N LYS A 519 21.65 -20.23 -15.43
CA LYS A 519 20.86 -19.51 -16.42
C LYS A 519 19.38 -19.50 -16.09
N ALA A 520 18.79 -20.68 -15.85
CA ALA A 520 17.38 -20.81 -15.49
C ALA A 520 17.04 -20.04 -14.19
N THR A 521 17.92 -20.12 -13.19
CA THR A 521 17.75 -19.39 -11.91
C THR A 521 17.79 -17.88 -12.10
N MET A 522 18.74 -17.38 -12.90
CA MET A 522 18.88 -15.94 -13.16
C MET A 522 17.73 -15.39 -13.99
N ASP A 523 17.27 -16.12 -15.01
CA ASP A 523 16.14 -15.71 -15.84
C ASP A 523 14.84 -15.64 -15.04
N LEU A 524 14.55 -16.65 -14.22
CA LEU A 524 13.40 -16.61 -13.32
C LEU A 524 13.54 -15.51 -12.26
N GLY A 525 14.75 -15.32 -11.72
CA GLY A 525 15.06 -14.27 -10.75
C GLY A 525 14.78 -12.85 -11.25
N LYS A 526 14.97 -12.58 -12.56
CA LYS A 526 14.66 -11.27 -13.16
C LYS A 526 13.17 -10.90 -13.02
N GLY A 527 12.28 -11.88 -13.19
CA GLY A 527 10.84 -11.68 -13.02
C GLY A 527 10.44 -11.37 -11.57
N LEU A 528 11.20 -11.88 -10.61
CA LEU A 528 10.94 -11.75 -9.17
C LEU A 528 11.59 -10.51 -8.53
N GLU A 529 12.77 -10.09 -9.01
CA GLU A 529 13.53 -8.97 -8.44
C GLU A 529 12.72 -7.67 -8.47
N GLY A 530 12.55 -7.02 -7.33
CA GLY A 530 11.87 -5.73 -7.22
C GLY A 530 10.42 -5.83 -6.73
N LEU A 531 9.77 -6.99 -6.85
CA LEU A 531 8.44 -7.21 -6.29
C LEU A 531 8.44 -7.07 -4.77
N ILE A 532 7.28 -6.74 -4.19
CA ILE A 532 7.12 -6.57 -2.75
C ILE A 532 6.89 -7.93 -2.09
N ARG A 533 7.69 -8.24 -1.07
CA ARG A 533 7.60 -9.49 -0.30
C ARG A 533 6.67 -9.38 0.89
N GLN A 534 6.83 -8.31 1.67
CA GLN A 534 6.18 -8.17 2.96
C GLN A 534 6.18 -6.71 3.40
N THR A 535 5.27 -6.39 4.31
CA THR A 535 5.30 -5.17 5.10
C THR A 535 6.21 -5.34 6.31
N GLY A 536 6.79 -4.23 6.76
CA GLY A 536 7.52 -4.09 8.01
C GLY A 536 7.17 -2.76 8.66
N VAL A 537 7.78 -2.49 9.81
CA VAL A 537 7.64 -1.22 10.52
C VAL A 537 8.94 -0.44 10.34
N HIS A 538 8.84 0.84 9.99
CA HIS A 538 10.01 1.71 9.83
C HIS A 538 10.78 1.77 11.14
N ALA A 539 12.10 1.71 11.05
CA ALA A 539 12.95 1.64 12.23
C ALA A 539 12.75 2.85 13.15
N ALA A 540 12.47 4.04 12.62
CA ALA A 540 12.35 5.28 13.40
C ALA A 540 11.08 6.12 13.09
N GLY A 541 10.31 5.75 12.06
CA GLY A 541 9.31 6.64 11.49
C GLY A 541 8.01 6.57 12.28
N VAL A 542 7.57 7.70 12.82
CA VAL A 542 6.32 7.84 13.57
C VAL A 542 5.52 8.98 12.94
N ILE A 543 4.24 8.74 12.69
CA ILE A 543 3.26 9.73 12.24
C ILE A 543 2.48 10.19 13.47
N MET A 544 2.30 11.51 13.56
CA MET A 544 1.34 12.14 14.46
C MET A 544 0.43 13.02 13.64
N SER A 545 -0.86 12.99 13.94
CA SER A 545 -1.89 13.75 13.21
C SER A 545 -2.78 14.52 14.17
N ARG A 546 -3.29 15.67 13.73
CA ARG A 546 -4.36 16.42 14.41
C ARG A 546 -5.70 15.68 14.40
N GLU A 547 -5.95 14.97 13.31
CA GLU A 547 -7.18 14.23 13.02
C GLU A 547 -6.92 12.72 13.08
N VAL A 548 -7.97 11.91 13.15
CA VAL A 548 -7.88 10.45 13.13
C VAL A 548 -7.11 9.99 11.90
N ILE A 549 -6.11 9.14 12.07
CA ILE A 549 -5.22 8.71 10.98
C ILE A 549 -6.01 7.95 9.91
N THR A 550 -6.94 7.09 10.31
CA THR A 550 -7.75 6.27 9.40
C THR A 550 -8.71 7.07 8.53
N ASP A 551 -8.88 8.37 8.83
CA ASP A 551 -9.60 9.28 7.95
C ASP A 551 -8.75 9.74 6.76
N HIS A 552 -7.43 9.54 6.75
CA HIS A 552 -6.53 10.10 5.73
C HIS A 552 -5.58 9.09 5.11
N ILE A 553 -5.24 8.02 5.84
CA ILE A 553 -4.39 6.92 5.38
C ILE A 553 -4.89 5.57 5.96
N PRO A 554 -4.78 4.46 5.20
CA PRO A 554 -5.30 3.14 5.60
C PRO A 554 -4.46 2.41 6.66
#